data_AF-A0A2G9GR37-F1
#
_entry.id   AF-A0A2G9GR37-F1
#
_cell.length_a   1.000
_cell.length_b   1.000
_cell.length_c   1.000
_cell.angle_alpha   90.00
_cell.angle_beta   90.00
_cell.angle_gamma   90.00
#
_symmetry.space_group_name_H-M   'P 1'
#
loop_
_entity.id
_entity.type
_entity.pdbx_description
1 polymer ?
#
loop_
_entity_poly.entity_id
_entity_poly.type
_entity_poly.pdbx_seq_one_letter_code
_entity_poly.pdbx_strand_id
1 'polypeptide(L)'
;MTKKKVKNAKSAGEITFNIEHVMANLEVAAEDDAELNRQGKPAISKLKKLSLLTDALSKKPLQREFLDRGVFALLKTWLDPLPDGSLPNINIRSAILTVVNDFPIDLEDSDRRKQLKKSGLGKAIGFLAKSNEETAANRKLAKGLLDKWRALIPEAISMNFIVRPVSKVDPVEVRARAKHLGLDQHHKKLTKKLEQLRAPKQKQLQAIKLSATGHGMMKYI
;
A
#
# COMPACT_ATOMS: atom_id res chain seq x y z
N MET A 1 43.56 18.43 26.32
CA MET A 1 42.98 19.17 25.17
C MET A 1 42.66 18.20 24.05
N THR A 2 41.40 18.18 23.63
CA THR A 2 40.72 17.14 22.86
C THR A 2 40.97 17.25 21.35
N LYS A 3 41.96 16.52 20.82
CA LYS A 3 42.13 16.31 19.38
C LYS A 3 41.45 15.01 18.92
N LYS A 4 40.11 15.00 18.79
CA LYS A 4 39.41 13.87 18.14
C LYS A 4 38.01 14.25 17.64
N LYS A 5 37.89 15.22 16.72
CA LYS A 5 36.61 15.53 16.03
C LYS A 5 36.72 15.98 14.57
N VAL A 6 37.86 15.77 13.90
CA VAL A 6 38.08 16.26 12.51
C VAL A 6 37.95 15.16 11.44
N LYS A 7 37.78 13.88 11.80
CA LYS A 7 37.70 12.77 10.82
C LYS A 7 36.28 12.36 10.41
N ASN A 8 35.23 12.99 10.95
CA ASN A 8 33.86 12.43 10.88
C ASN A 8 32.90 13.10 9.89
N ALA A 9 33.39 14.03 9.07
CA ALA A 9 32.60 14.70 8.04
C ALA A 9 33.38 14.68 6.73
N LYS A 10 33.23 13.61 5.91
CA LYS A 10 33.17 13.86 4.46
C LYS A 10 32.11 14.94 4.30
N SER A 11 32.48 16.12 3.78
CA SER A 11 31.59 17.29 3.92
C SER A 11 30.21 16.95 3.32
N ALA A 12 29.11 17.39 3.93
CA ALA A 12 27.78 17.08 3.41
C ALA A 12 27.64 17.44 1.91
N GLY A 13 28.37 18.47 1.46
CA GLY A 13 28.51 18.85 0.06
C GLY A 13 29.21 17.78 -0.80
N GLU A 14 30.29 17.16 -0.32
CA GLU A 14 30.93 16.04 -1.03
C GLU A 14 30.01 14.83 -1.16
N ILE A 15 29.24 14.50 -0.11
CA ILE A 15 28.28 13.39 -0.17
C ILE A 15 27.21 13.68 -1.21
N THR A 16 26.66 14.90 -1.20
CA THR A 16 25.65 15.36 -2.16
C THR A 16 26.17 15.29 -3.58
N PHE A 17 27.36 15.85 -3.84
CA PHE A 17 27.99 15.85 -5.15
C PHE A 17 28.24 14.42 -5.66
N ASN A 18 28.70 13.51 -4.79
CA ASN A 18 28.89 12.11 -5.16
C ASN A 18 27.56 11.42 -5.51
N ILE A 19 26.48 11.72 -4.81
CA ILE A 19 25.15 11.16 -5.09
C ILE A 19 24.61 11.69 -6.41
N GLU A 20 24.72 12.99 -6.68
CA GLU A 20 24.34 13.59 -7.97
C GLU A 20 25.15 12.98 -9.11
N HIS A 21 26.45 12.80 -8.91
CA HIS A 21 27.31 12.14 -9.89
C HIS A 21 26.86 10.68 -10.16
N VAL A 22 26.51 9.93 -9.12
CA VAL A 22 25.98 8.56 -9.28
C VAL A 22 24.65 8.58 -10.03
N MET A 23 23.71 9.46 -9.65
CA MET A 23 22.41 9.60 -10.32
C MET A 23 22.59 9.90 -11.81
N ALA A 24 23.42 10.89 -12.16
CA ALA A 24 23.70 11.24 -13.55
C ALA A 24 24.32 10.08 -14.34
N ASN A 25 25.27 9.33 -13.76
CA ASN A 25 25.85 8.14 -14.41
C ASN A 25 24.80 7.07 -14.71
N LEU A 26 23.83 6.87 -13.81
CA LEU A 26 22.78 5.88 -13.97
C LEU A 26 21.71 6.33 -14.97
N GLU A 27 21.43 7.63 -15.04
CA GLU A 27 20.54 8.23 -16.05
C GLU A 27 21.13 8.10 -17.46
N VAL A 28 22.41 8.46 -17.63
CA VAL A 28 23.13 8.30 -18.89
C VAL A 28 23.12 6.85 -19.35
N ALA A 29 23.36 5.90 -18.44
CA ALA A 29 23.32 4.48 -18.79
C ALA A 29 21.95 4.02 -19.30
N ALA A 30 20.86 4.60 -18.80
CA ALA A 30 19.51 4.29 -19.28
C ALA A 30 19.22 4.90 -20.66
N GLU A 31 19.67 6.13 -20.90
CA GLU A 31 19.54 6.79 -22.20
C GLU A 31 20.41 6.12 -23.28
N ASP A 32 21.66 5.78 -22.96
CA ASP A 32 22.56 5.05 -23.85
C ASP A 32 21.93 3.72 -24.29
N ASP A 33 21.34 2.97 -23.36
CA ASP A 33 20.67 1.71 -23.67
C ASP A 33 19.43 1.93 -24.55
N ALA A 34 18.66 3.00 -24.32
CA ALA A 34 17.52 3.34 -25.16
C ALA A 34 17.98 3.69 -26.59
N GLU A 35 19.04 4.48 -26.73
CA GLU A 35 19.55 4.89 -28.03
C GLU A 35 20.20 3.72 -28.80
N LEU A 36 21.01 2.90 -28.12
CA LEU A 36 21.55 1.67 -28.72
C LEU A 36 20.42 0.73 -29.18
N ASN A 37 19.34 0.61 -28.39
CA ASN A 37 18.19 -0.20 -28.76
C ASN A 37 17.45 0.37 -29.99
N ARG A 38 17.25 1.70 -30.09
CA ARG A 38 16.69 2.35 -31.30
C ARG A 38 17.54 2.07 -32.55
N GLN A 39 18.85 1.97 -32.37
CA GLN A 39 19.79 1.64 -33.45
C GLN A 39 19.90 0.13 -33.73
N GLY A 40 19.17 -0.73 -33.02
CA GLY A 40 19.28 -2.19 -33.14
C GLY A 40 20.61 -2.76 -32.65
N LYS A 41 21.34 -2.02 -31.81
CA LYS A 41 22.63 -2.43 -31.24
C LYS A 41 22.46 -3.00 -29.83
N PRO A 42 23.38 -3.87 -29.37
CA PRO A 42 23.36 -4.38 -28.00
C PRO A 42 23.46 -3.26 -26.95
N ALA A 43 22.41 -3.15 -26.13
CA ALA A 43 22.30 -2.21 -25.02
C ALA A 43 22.75 -2.87 -23.70
N ILE A 44 23.97 -2.56 -23.25
CA ILE A 44 24.61 -3.20 -22.08
C ILE A 44 25.06 -2.21 -21.01
N SER A 45 24.78 -0.92 -21.18
CA SER A 45 25.22 0.15 -20.28
C SER A 45 24.56 0.02 -18.91
N LYS A 46 23.25 -0.26 -18.82
CA LYS A 46 22.60 -0.51 -17.53
C LYS A 46 23.17 -1.73 -16.82
N LEU A 47 23.47 -2.81 -17.56
CA LEU A 47 24.09 -4.01 -16.99
C LEU A 47 25.47 -3.72 -16.40
N LYS A 48 26.30 -2.96 -17.10
CA LYS A 48 27.63 -2.54 -16.60
C LYS A 48 27.55 -1.67 -15.36
N LYS A 49 26.48 -0.89 -15.20
CA LYS A 49 26.27 0.02 -14.06
C LYS A 49 25.38 -0.59 -12.96
N LEU A 50 24.95 -1.84 -13.10
CA LEU A 50 24.02 -2.46 -12.16
C LEU A 50 24.63 -2.59 -10.76
N SER A 51 25.91 -2.96 -10.66
CA SER A 51 26.63 -3.02 -9.37
C SER A 51 26.70 -1.64 -8.69
N LEU A 52 26.98 -0.58 -9.46
CA LEU A 52 26.97 0.79 -8.94
C LEU A 52 25.60 1.15 -8.35
N LEU A 53 24.51 0.81 -9.04
CA LEU A 53 23.15 1.06 -8.57
C LEU A 53 22.85 0.30 -7.26
N THR A 54 23.15 -1.00 -7.22
CA THR A 54 22.87 -1.83 -6.02
C THR A 54 23.73 -1.40 -4.83
N ASP A 55 25.01 -1.08 -5.06
CA ASP A 55 25.95 -0.68 -4.01
C ASP A 55 25.64 0.72 -3.47
N ALA A 56 25.15 1.61 -4.33
CA ALA A 56 24.72 2.93 -3.92
C ALA A 56 23.45 2.87 -3.06
N LEU A 57 22.44 2.12 -3.50
CA LEU A 57 21.13 2.08 -2.85
C LEU A 57 21.06 1.15 -1.63
N SER A 58 22.00 0.21 -1.48
CA SER A 58 22.12 -0.62 -0.27
C SER A 58 22.63 0.15 0.95
N LYS A 59 23.27 1.31 0.76
CA LYS A 59 23.81 2.14 1.84
C LYS A 59 22.72 2.95 2.53
N LYS A 60 22.15 2.40 3.60
CA LYS A 60 21.10 3.04 4.43
C LYS A 60 21.29 4.54 4.71
N PRO A 61 22.49 5.04 5.07
CA PRO A 61 22.69 6.47 5.35
C PRO A 61 22.49 7.38 4.14
N LEU A 62 22.66 6.87 2.91
CA LEU A 62 22.55 7.64 1.67
C LEU A 62 21.15 7.58 1.05
N GLN A 63 20.33 6.61 1.46
CA GLN A 63 19.02 6.34 0.87
C GLN A 63 18.09 7.55 0.89
N ARG A 64 18.08 8.33 1.99
CA ARG A 64 17.26 9.54 2.09
C ARG A 64 17.64 10.58 1.03
N GLU A 65 18.93 10.82 0.85
CA GLU A 65 19.41 11.78 -0.15
C GLU A 65 19.11 11.30 -1.58
N PHE A 66 19.22 10.01 -1.87
CA PHE A 66 18.76 9.45 -3.17
C PHE A 66 17.28 9.69 -3.42
N LEU A 67 16.43 9.52 -2.40
CA LEU A 67 15.01 9.81 -2.51
C LEU A 67 14.75 11.29 -2.80
N ASP A 68 15.46 12.18 -2.12
CA ASP A 68 15.33 13.63 -2.28
C ASP A 68 15.82 14.10 -3.66
N ARG A 69 16.75 13.35 -4.28
CA ARG A 69 17.23 13.54 -5.67
C ARG A 69 16.39 12.83 -6.73
N GLY A 70 15.27 12.20 -6.37
CA GLY A 70 14.32 11.65 -7.35
C GLY A 70 14.64 10.23 -7.85
N VAL A 71 15.33 9.41 -7.06
CA VAL A 71 15.66 8.01 -7.42
C VAL A 71 14.47 7.17 -7.89
N PHE A 72 13.24 7.44 -7.45
CA PHE A 72 12.07 6.72 -7.95
C PHE A 72 11.85 6.88 -9.46
N ALA A 73 12.10 8.07 -10.01
CA ALA A 73 11.97 8.31 -11.44
C ALA A 73 13.06 7.53 -12.21
N LEU A 74 14.29 7.55 -11.71
CA LEU A 74 15.41 6.77 -12.27
C LEU A 74 15.09 5.27 -12.29
N LEU A 75 14.64 4.70 -11.17
CA LEU A 75 14.29 3.28 -11.08
C LEU A 75 13.13 2.92 -12.01
N LYS A 76 12.16 3.83 -12.19
CA LYS A 76 11.08 3.67 -13.15
C LYS A 76 11.65 3.59 -14.58
N THR A 77 12.52 4.51 -14.97
CA THR A 77 13.18 4.51 -16.29
C THR A 77 14.01 3.24 -16.53
N TRP A 78 14.67 2.70 -15.49
CA TRP A 78 15.42 1.46 -15.60
C TRP A 78 14.54 0.22 -15.80
N LEU A 79 13.30 0.24 -15.31
CA LEU A 79 12.33 -0.85 -15.41
C LEU A 79 11.38 -0.73 -16.62
N ASP A 80 11.23 0.45 -17.20
CA ASP A 80 10.40 0.65 -18.37
C ASP A 80 10.88 -0.22 -19.54
N PRO A 81 9.96 -0.70 -20.40
CA PRO A 81 10.32 -1.34 -21.65
C PRO A 81 11.29 -0.49 -22.47
N LEU A 82 12.21 -1.15 -23.18
CA LEU A 82 13.07 -0.51 -24.16
C LEU A 82 12.26 0.04 -25.34
N PRO A 83 12.82 0.91 -26.19
CA PRO A 83 12.12 1.46 -27.36
C PRO A 83 11.49 0.44 -28.31
N ASP A 84 12.07 -0.77 -28.41
CA ASP A 84 11.50 -1.90 -29.16
C ASP A 84 10.33 -2.63 -28.44
N GLY A 85 9.98 -2.19 -27.23
CA GLY A 85 8.94 -2.78 -26.38
C GLY A 85 9.40 -3.94 -25.52
N SER A 86 10.64 -4.42 -25.67
CA SER A 86 11.18 -5.51 -24.87
C SER A 86 11.42 -5.09 -23.43
N LEU A 87 11.24 -6.03 -22.49
CA LEU A 87 11.56 -5.78 -21.10
C LEU A 87 13.09 -5.63 -20.91
N PRO A 88 13.53 -4.78 -19.97
CA PRO A 88 14.93 -4.74 -19.56
C PRO A 88 15.44 -6.11 -19.12
N ASN A 89 16.75 -6.30 -19.20
CA ASN A 89 17.39 -7.55 -18.82
C ASN A 89 16.91 -8.05 -17.45
N ILE A 90 16.62 -9.34 -17.34
CA ILE A 90 16.11 -9.98 -16.13
C ILE A 90 16.92 -9.65 -14.87
N ASN A 91 18.24 -9.56 -14.97
CA ASN A 91 19.10 -9.24 -13.83
C ASN A 91 18.85 -7.82 -13.30
N ILE A 92 18.58 -6.87 -14.20
CA ILE A 92 18.21 -5.50 -13.84
C ILE A 92 16.87 -5.51 -13.09
N ARG A 93 15.86 -6.20 -13.66
CA ARG A 93 14.51 -6.26 -13.07
C ARG A 93 14.54 -6.88 -11.68
N SER A 94 15.21 -8.03 -11.54
CA SER A 94 15.36 -8.74 -10.27
C SER A 94 16.10 -7.93 -9.22
N ALA A 95 17.20 -7.27 -9.60
CA ALA A 95 18.00 -6.45 -8.69
C ALA A 95 17.22 -5.22 -8.19
N ILE A 96 16.52 -4.51 -9.08
CA ILE A 96 15.72 -3.34 -8.70
C ILE A 96 14.56 -3.75 -7.80
N LEU A 97 13.82 -4.81 -8.13
CA LEU A 97 12.72 -5.28 -7.28
C LEU A 97 13.21 -5.65 -5.88
N THR A 98 14.38 -6.31 -5.78
CA THR A 98 15.02 -6.63 -4.49
C THR A 98 15.40 -5.36 -3.74
N VAL A 99 16.13 -4.44 -4.38
CA VAL A 99 16.56 -3.17 -3.77
C VAL A 99 15.36 -2.38 -3.25
N VAL A 100 14.29 -2.25 -4.05
CA VAL A 100 13.08 -1.50 -3.65
C VAL A 100 12.33 -2.18 -2.51
N ASN A 101 12.30 -3.52 -2.48
CA ASN A 101 11.69 -4.26 -1.37
C ASN A 101 12.47 -4.08 -0.05
N ASP A 102 13.79 -3.97 -0.13
CA ASP A 102 14.67 -3.81 1.04
C ASP A 102 14.86 -2.32 1.43
N PHE A 103 14.44 -1.42 0.56
CA PHE A 103 14.48 0.02 0.77
C PHE A 103 13.42 0.41 1.82
N PRO A 104 13.82 1.00 2.97
CA PRO A 104 12.88 1.48 3.97
C PRO A 104 12.22 2.78 3.48
N ILE A 105 11.26 2.66 2.57
CA ILE A 105 10.45 3.78 2.11
C ILE A 105 9.41 4.08 3.20
N ASP A 106 9.60 5.18 3.91
CA ASP A 106 8.58 5.72 4.80
C ASP A 106 7.40 6.24 3.94
N LEU A 107 6.36 5.42 3.83
CA LEU A 107 5.12 5.76 3.14
C LEU A 107 4.07 6.37 4.08
N GLU A 108 4.40 6.58 5.36
CA GLU A 108 3.56 7.40 6.25
C GLU A 108 3.75 8.88 5.91
N ASP A 109 4.97 9.25 5.51
CA ASP A 109 5.31 10.56 4.94
C ASP A 109 4.47 10.85 3.66
N SER A 110 3.66 11.90 3.74
CA SER A 110 2.81 12.39 2.65
C SER A 110 3.61 12.77 1.40
N ASP A 111 4.77 13.40 1.58
CA ASP A 111 5.56 13.86 0.45
C ASP A 111 6.27 12.71 -0.24
N ARG A 112 6.75 11.72 0.52
CA ARG A 112 7.30 10.50 -0.05
C ARG A 112 6.26 9.70 -0.84
N ARG A 113 5.02 9.61 -0.36
CA ARG A 113 3.90 9.03 -1.13
C ARG A 113 3.63 9.78 -2.43
N LYS A 114 3.60 11.12 -2.39
CA LYS A 114 3.39 11.95 -3.60
C LYS A 114 4.52 11.73 -4.61
N GLN A 115 5.77 11.69 -4.16
CA GLN A 115 6.93 11.43 -5.01
C GLN A 115 6.83 10.05 -5.67
N LEU A 116 6.50 9.00 -4.92
CA LEU A 116 6.29 7.65 -5.46
C LEU A 116 5.18 7.64 -6.52
N LYS A 117 4.03 8.26 -6.23
CA LYS A 117 2.91 8.38 -7.19
C LYS A 117 3.30 9.16 -8.45
N LYS A 118 3.98 10.30 -8.28
CA LYS A 118 4.43 11.17 -9.38
C LYS A 118 5.45 10.49 -10.28
N SER A 119 6.38 9.73 -9.72
CA SER A 119 7.42 9.01 -10.47
C SER A 119 6.87 7.93 -11.41
N GLY A 120 5.69 7.39 -11.10
CA GLY A 120 5.11 6.27 -11.85
C GLY A 120 5.76 4.91 -11.57
N LEU A 121 6.72 4.81 -10.63
CA LEU A 121 7.40 3.55 -10.31
C LEU A 121 6.42 2.42 -9.95
N GLY A 122 5.38 2.71 -9.16
CA GLY A 122 4.34 1.72 -8.83
C GLY A 122 3.59 1.18 -10.05
N LYS A 123 3.45 1.98 -11.12
CA LYS A 123 2.84 1.51 -12.38
C LYS A 123 3.78 0.57 -13.14
N ALA A 124 5.07 0.91 -13.22
CA ALA A 124 6.09 0.05 -13.84
C ALA A 124 6.19 -1.31 -13.13
N ILE A 125 6.24 -1.32 -11.79
CA ILE A 125 6.22 -2.55 -10.99
C ILE A 125 4.90 -3.32 -11.18
N GLY A 126 3.77 -2.61 -11.28
CA GLY A 126 2.47 -3.20 -11.61
C GLY A 126 2.41 -3.85 -12.98
N PHE A 127 3.11 -3.31 -13.96
CA PHE A 127 3.26 -3.91 -15.29
C PHE A 127 4.05 -5.22 -15.22
N LEU A 128 5.22 -5.21 -14.55
CA LEU A 128 6.03 -6.43 -14.35
C LEU A 128 5.25 -7.52 -13.60
N ALA A 129 4.48 -7.16 -12.58
CA ALA A 129 3.66 -8.11 -11.82
C ALA A 129 2.61 -8.85 -12.68
N LYS A 130 2.21 -8.28 -13.83
CA LYS A 130 1.21 -8.82 -14.75
C LYS A 130 1.80 -9.39 -16.05
N SER A 131 3.08 -9.13 -16.32
CA SER A 131 3.71 -9.53 -17.59
C SER A 131 3.95 -11.03 -17.67
N ASN A 132 3.61 -11.62 -18.81
CA ASN A 132 3.90 -13.03 -19.12
C ASN A 132 5.38 -13.26 -19.44
N GLU A 133 6.10 -12.22 -19.86
CA GLU A 133 7.55 -12.24 -20.15
C GLU A 133 8.41 -12.11 -18.88
N GLU A 134 7.77 -11.92 -17.72
CA GLU A 134 8.45 -11.87 -16.44
C GLU A 134 8.56 -13.26 -15.80
N THR A 135 9.53 -13.43 -14.90
CA THR A 135 9.64 -14.66 -14.10
C THR A 135 8.59 -14.73 -13.01
N ALA A 136 8.23 -15.96 -12.61
CA ALA A 136 7.30 -16.18 -11.52
C ALA A 136 7.78 -15.56 -10.19
N ALA A 137 9.09 -15.62 -9.93
CA ALA A 137 9.72 -15.05 -8.75
C ALA A 137 9.56 -13.51 -8.72
N ASN A 138 9.91 -12.84 -9.82
CA ASN A 138 9.78 -11.39 -9.92
C ASN A 138 8.32 -10.94 -9.87
N ARG A 139 7.40 -11.65 -10.53
CA ARG A 139 5.96 -11.36 -10.42
C ARG A 139 5.46 -11.43 -8.97
N LYS A 140 5.86 -12.47 -8.23
CA LYS A 140 5.50 -12.64 -6.82
C LYS A 140 6.06 -11.50 -5.97
N LEU A 141 7.33 -11.14 -6.17
CA LEU A 141 7.98 -10.05 -5.44
C LEU A 141 7.32 -8.70 -5.74
N ALA A 142 7.09 -8.39 -7.02
CA ALA A 142 6.41 -7.18 -7.46
C ALA A 142 4.99 -7.07 -6.90
N LYS A 143 4.22 -8.16 -6.94
CA LYS A 143 2.86 -8.20 -6.35
C LYS A 143 2.90 -7.94 -4.85
N GLY A 144 3.77 -8.64 -4.11
CA GLY A 144 3.93 -8.45 -2.68
C GLY A 144 4.33 -7.02 -2.31
N LEU A 145 5.21 -6.39 -3.09
CA LEU A 145 5.60 -5.00 -2.91
C LEU A 145 4.43 -4.03 -3.12
N LEU A 146 3.63 -4.22 -4.17
CA LEU A 146 2.45 -3.39 -4.43
C LEU A 146 1.39 -3.54 -3.35
N ASP A 147 1.16 -4.75 -2.87
CA ASP A 147 0.19 -5.02 -1.80
C ASP A 147 0.62 -4.32 -0.49
N LYS A 148 1.93 -4.35 -0.15
CA LYS A 148 2.48 -3.56 0.96
C LYS A 148 2.23 -2.06 0.78
N TRP A 149 2.52 -1.52 -0.41
CA TRP A 149 2.34 -0.09 -0.67
C TRP A 149 0.87 0.35 -0.65
N ARG A 150 -0.05 -0.48 -1.17
CA ARG A 150 -1.50 -0.20 -1.13
C ARG A 150 -2.05 -0.21 0.29
N ALA A 151 -1.56 -1.10 1.15
CA ALA A 151 -1.96 -1.12 2.56
C ALA A 151 -1.57 0.19 3.30
N LEU A 152 -0.42 0.78 2.95
CA LEU A 152 0.11 2.00 3.56
C LEU A 152 -0.40 3.31 2.91
N ILE A 153 -1.01 3.20 1.74
CA ILE A 153 -1.62 4.31 1.01
C ILE A 153 -3.13 4.02 0.92
N PRO A 154 -3.92 4.28 1.98
CA PRO A 154 -5.36 4.19 1.88
C PRO A 154 -5.80 5.10 0.74
N GLU A 155 -6.42 4.54 -0.30
CA GLU A 155 -7.18 5.38 -1.21
C GLU A 155 -8.27 6.04 -0.37
N ALA A 156 -8.32 7.38 -0.41
CA ALA A 156 -9.44 8.08 0.17
C ALA A 156 -10.68 7.46 -0.46
N ILE A 157 -11.50 6.78 0.36
CA ILE A 157 -12.81 6.35 -0.07
C ILE A 157 -13.46 7.64 -0.55
N SER A 158 -13.74 7.71 -1.85
CA SER A 158 -14.51 8.81 -2.39
C SER A 158 -15.76 8.87 -1.53
N MET A 159 -15.91 9.95 -0.75
CA MET A 159 -17.16 10.23 -0.03
C MET A 159 -18.24 10.65 -1.03
N ASN A 160 -18.33 9.96 -2.17
CA ASN A 160 -19.57 9.80 -2.89
C ASN A 160 -20.47 9.02 -1.92
N PHE A 161 -21.12 9.74 -1.01
CA PHE A 161 -22.34 9.26 -0.42
C PHE A 161 -23.17 8.76 -1.58
N ILE A 162 -23.34 7.45 -1.70
CA ILE A 162 -24.40 6.90 -2.53
C ILE A 162 -25.63 7.61 -1.99
N VAL A 163 -26.18 8.55 -2.77
CA VAL A 163 -27.44 9.22 -2.46
C VAL A 163 -28.36 8.09 -2.04
N ARG A 164 -28.75 8.08 -0.75
CA ARG A 164 -29.47 6.95 -0.16
C ARG A 164 -30.59 6.60 -1.14
N PRO A 165 -30.65 5.37 -1.68
CA PRO A 165 -31.59 5.04 -2.74
C PRO A 165 -32.97 5.53 -2.34
N VAL A 166 -33.61 6.29 -3.22
CA VAL A 166 -34.91 6.89 -2.94
C VAL A 166 -35.83 5.75 -2.50
N SER A 167 -36.37 5.87 -1.27
CA SER A 167 -37.25 4.85 -0.73
C SER A 167 -38.38 4.60 -1.72
N LYS A 168 -38.53 3.35 -2.19
CA LYS A 168 -39.67 2.95 -3.02
C LYS A 168 -40.99 2.94 -2.25
N VAL A 169 -40.94 3.17 -0.94
CA VAL A 169 -42.10 3.18 -0.07
C VAL A 169 -42.67 4.59 0.00
N ASP A 170 -43.97 4.71 -0.28
CA ASP A 170 -44.71 5.97 -0.18
C ASP A 170 -44.78 6.45 1.28
N PRO A 171 -44.30 7.67 1.60
CA PRO A 171 -44.36 8.23 2.94
C PRO A 171 -45.77 8.31 3.53
N VAL A 172 -46.81 8.47 2.69
CA VAL A 172 -48.21 8.56 3.11
C VAL A 172 -48.70 7.21 3.61
N GLU A 173 -48.37 6.14 2.89
CA GLU A 173 -48.75 4.77 3.25
C GLU A 173 -48.07 4.31 4.54
N VAL A 174 -46.78 4.62 4.71
CA VAL A 174 -46.04 4.32 5.96
C VAL A 174 -46.67 5.04 7.15
N ARG A 175 -47.01 6.32 6.99
CA ARG A 175 -47.66 7.11 8.06
C ARG A 175 -49.05 6.60 8.37
N ALA A 176 -49.83 6.20 7.36
CA ALA A 176 -51.15 5.61 7.55
C ALA A 176 -51.06 4.28 8.32
N ARG A 177 -50.14 3.39 7.91
CA ARG A 177 -49.90 2.12 8.60
C ARG A 177 -49.46 2.30 10.05
N ALA A 178 -48.58 3.27 10.32
CA ALA A 178 -48.15 3.61 11.68
C ALA A 178 -49.33 4.12 12.54
N LYS A 179 -50.23 4.93 11.97
CA LYS A 179 -51.44 5.39 12.67
C LYS A 179 -52.40 4.23 12.98
N HIS A 180 -52.56 3.27 12.06
CA HIS A 180 -53.42 2.10 12.27
C HIS A 180 -52.86 1.14 13.34
N LEU A 181 -51.53 0.94 13.39
CA LEU A 181 -50.88 0.12 14.42
C LEU A 181 -51.10 0.66 15.85
N GLY A 182 -51.22 1.99 16.03
CA GLY A 182 -51.53 2.60 17.32
C GLY A 182 -52.98 2.38 17.80
N LEU A 183 -53.90 2.02 16.89
CA LEU A 183 -55.31 1.76 17.19
C LEU A 183 -55.59 0.28 17.46
N ASP A 184 -54.71 -0.61 17.00
CA ASP A 184 -54.87 -2.05 17.12
C ASP A 184 -54.75 -2.49 18.60
N GLN A 185 -55.79 -3.15 19.11
CA GLN A 185 -55.83 -3.63 20.50
C GLN A 185 -54.69 -4.62 20.79
N HIS A 186 -54.25 -5.37 19.77
CA HIS A 186 -53.15 -6.31 19.91
C HIS A 186 -51.82 -5.58 20.17
N HIS A 187 -51.56 -4.48 19.45
CA HIS A 187 -50.36 -3.68 19.64
C HIS A 187 -50.33 -3.02 21.03
N LYS A 188 -51.47 -2.50 21.51
CA LYS A 188 -51.60 -1.94 22.87
C LYS A 188 -51.35 -2.99 23.96
N LYS A 189 -51.77 -4.24 23.76
CA LYS A 189 -51.49 -5.34 24.69
C LYS A 189 -50.00 -5.68 24.71
N LEU A 190 -49.36 -5.74 23.54
CA LEU A 190 -47.93 -6.02 23.40
C LEU A 190 -47.06 -4.94 24.05
N THR A 191 -47.36 -3.66 23.81
CA THR A 191 -46.60 -2.55 24.42
C THR A 191 -46.76 -2.54 25.93
N LYS A 192 -47.98 -2.73 26.45
CA LYS A 192 -48.22 -2.86 27.90
C LYS A 192 -47.49 -4.08 28.51
N LYS A 193 -47.42 -5.20 27.78
CA LYS A 193 -46.65 -6.39 28.19
C LYS A 193 -45.15 -6.09 28.23
N LEU A 194 -44.62 -5.37 27.25
CA LEU A 194 -43.21 -5.00 27.18
C LEU A 194 -42.82 -4.06 28.32
N GLU A 195 -43.69 -3.13 28.68
CA GLU A 195 -43.49 -2.20 29.79
C GLU A 195 -43.49 -2.91 31.15
N GLN A 196 -44.40 -3.88 31.34
CA GLN A 196 -44.39 -4.77 32.51
C GLN A 196 -43.14 -5.66 32.61
N LEU A 197 -42.50 -5.96 31.48
CA LEU A 197 -41.25 -6.72 31.42
C LEU A 197 -40.00 -5.83 31.59
N ARG A 198 -40.10 -4.54 31.26
CA ARG A 198 -39.05 -3.54 31.48
C ARG A 198 -38.96 -3.06 32.93
N ALA A 199 -40.04 -3.21 33.71
CA ALA A 199 -39.98 -2.98 35.14
C ALA A 199 -38.87 -3.88 35.75
N PRO A 200 -37.90 -3.31 36.50
CA PRO A 200 -36.80 -4.09 37.04
C PRO A 200 -37.35 -5.14 38.00
N LYS A 201 -37.42 -6.40 37.54
CA LYS A 201 -37.71 -7.52 38.44
C LYS A 201 -36.47 -7.70 39.31
N GLN A 202 -36.58 -7.42 40.60
CA GLN A 202 -35.64 -7.86 41.63
C GLN A 202 -35.69 -9.40 41.76
N LYS A 203 -35.37 -10.12 40.68
CA LYS A 203 -35.08 -11.55 40.74
C LYS A 203 -33.62 -11.73 40.39
N GLN A 204 -32.86 -12.34 41.31
CA GLN A 204 -31.52 -12.82 41.02
C GLN A 204 -31.60 -13.71 39.76
N LEU A 205 -31.00 -13.24 38.67
CA LEU A 205 -30.88 -14.02 37.45
C LEU A 205 -29.81 -15.09 37.71
N GLN A 206 -30.23 -16.32 37.96
CA GLN A 206 -29.32 -17.45 38.06
C GLN A 206 -28.96 -17.95 36.65
N ALA A 207 -27.68 -17.91 36.32
CA ALA A 207 -27.18 -18.45 35.07
C ALA A 207 -27.31 -19.98 35.09
N ILE A 208 -27.88 -20.53 34.02
CA ILE A 208 -28.02 -21.98 33.82
C ILE A 208 -27.07 -22.38 32.71
N LYS A 209 -26.13 -23.28 33.01
CA LYS A 209 -25.20 -23.84 32.03
C LYS A 209 -25.54 -25.31 31.76
N LEU A 210 -25.42 -25.74 30.51
CA LEU A 210 -25.52 -27.15 30.12
C LEU A 210 -24.45 -27.97 30.85
N SER A 211 -24.87 -29.10 31.44
CA SER A 211 -23.97 -30.06 32.09
C SER A 211 -22.94 -30.59 31.10
N ALA A 212 -21.72 -30.82 31.56
CA ALA A 212 -20.63 -31.40 30.76
C ALA A 212 -20.96 -32.81 30.21
N THR A 213 -21.94 -33.50 30.80
CA THR A 213 -22.40 -34.82 30.34
C THR A 213 -23.61 -34.76 29.39
N GLY A 214 -24.12 -33.57 29.07
CA GLY A 214 -25.26 -33.37 28.15
C GLY A 214 -26.63 -33.78 28.69
N HIS A 215 -26.72 -34.40 29.87
CA HIS A 215 -27.97 -34.91 30.45
C HIS A 215 -28.51 -33.99 31.57
N GLY A 216 -28.51 -32.68 31.35
CA GLY A 216 -29.16 -31.75 32.29
C GLY A 216 -28.59 -30.33 32.30
N MET A 217 -29.33 -29.43 32.93
CA MET A 217 -29.01 -28.02 33.09
C MET A 217 -28.65 -27.72 34.55
N MET A 218 -27.47 -27.14 34.80
CA MET A 218 -26.98 -26.82 36.14
C MET A 218 -27.24 -25.34 36.47
N LYS A 219 -27.94 -25.07 37.57
CA LYS A 219 -28.13 -23.72 38.14
C LYS A 219 -26.97 -23.41 39.09
N TYR A 220 -26.37 -22.23 38.96
CA TYR A 220 -25.48 -21.68 39.98
C TYR A 220 -26.27 -20.71 40.87
N ILE A 221 -26.07 -20.83 42.18
CA ILE A 221 -26.64 -19.93 43.20
C ILE A 221 -25.84 -18.62 43.17
#